data_AF-A0A058Z6C5-F1
#
_entry.id   AF-A0A058Z6C5-F1
#
_cell.length_a   1.000
_cell.length_b   1.000
_cell.length_c   1.000
_cell.angle_alpha   90.00
_cell.angle_beta   90.00
_cell.angle_gamma   90.00
#
_symmetry.space_group_name_H-M   'P 1'
#
loop_
_entity.id
_entity.type
_entity.pdbx_description
1 polymer ?
#
loop_
_entity_poly.entity_id
_entity_poly.type
_entity_poly.pdbx_seq_one_letter_code
_entity_poly.pdbx_strand_id
1 'polypeptide(L)'
;MPSIIRDTSDRPHRRDFPQDPDFHASLRCFAASWTEEDLEAVRRFRRDLPDLQRFLGSPSLRVVYFPGRTPLTGHHGYGLRGYDFPSHFTKAGLCLNLTEARWIPRYIRENLKRIERRRVNALGELVIQSGASCSQRINLDICIRQLLAALDRASILPDLEPHSRHDRIVALAAAFKERRHRQKRRRAGIMEARRLPRD
;
A
#
# COMPACT_ATOMS: atom_id res chain seq x y z
N MET A 1 -34.82 -3.77 15.83
CA MET A 1 -33.88 -3.14 14.88
C MET A 1 -32.46 -3.54 15.28
N PRO A 2 -31.88 -4.62 14.75
CA PRO A 2 -30.53 -5.01 15.12
C PRO A 2 -29.52 -4.08 14.46
N SER A 3 -28.71 -3.44 15.31
CA SER A 3 -27.59 -2.57 14.95
C SER A 3 -26.54 -3.34 14.16
N ILE A 4 -26.37 -2.98 12.89
CA ILE A 4 -25.32 -3.49 12.01
C ILE A 4 -23.98 -2.98 12.53
N ILE A 5 -23.29 -3.81 13.32
CA ILE A 5 -21.88 -3.63 13.63
C ILE A 5 -21.14 -3.85 12.32
N ARG A 6 -20.67 -2.76 11.70
CA ARG A 6 -19.86 -2.81 10.49
C ARG A 6 -18.52 -3.43 10.84
N ASP A 7 -18.31 -4.65 10.36
CA ASP A 7 -17.03 -5.35 10.37
C ASP A 7 -15.94 -4.46 9.74
N THR A 8 -15.02 -3.96 10.57
CA THR A 8 -13.92 -3.09 10.16
C THR A 8 -12.76 -3.83 9.49
N SER A 9 -12.80 -5.16 9.42
CA SER A 9 -11.71 -5.97 8.86
C SER A 9 -11.77 -6.14 7.33
N ASP A 10 -12.93 -5.86 6.73
CA ASP A 10 -13.17 -5.99 5.28
C ASP A 10 -13.26 -4.62 4.58
N ARG A 11 -12.50 -3.63 5.06
CA ARG A 11 -12.25 -2.46 4.21
C ARG A 11 -11.38 -2.95 3.05
N PRO A 12 -11.83 -2.87 1.78
CA PRO A 12 -10.87 -2.92 0.69
C PRO A 12 -9.85 -1.84 1.04
N HIS A 13 -8.57 -2.21 1.17
CA HIS A 13 -7.49 -1.24 1.32
C HIS A 13 -7.70 -0.24 0.19
N ARG A 14 -8.29 0.91 0.53
CA ARG A 14 -8.58 1.95 -0.43
C ARG A 14 -7.26 2.20 -1.15
N ARG A 15 -7.38 2.43 -2.45
CA ARG A 15 -6.30 2.86 -3.34
C ARG A 15 -5.79 4.25 -2.94
N ASP A 16 -5.60 4.47 -1.66
CA ASP A 16 -4.99 5.65 -1.09
C ASP A 16 -3.50 5.35 -1.15
N PHE A 17 -2.96 5.42 -2.37
CA PHE A 17 -1.58 5.86 -2.52
C PHE A 17 -1.41 7.05 -1.58
N PRO A 18 -0.30 7.13 -0.83
CA PRO A 18 0.05 8.38 -0.20
C PRO A 18 0.08 9.43 -1.31
N GLN A 19 -0.96 10.26 -1.42
CA GLN A 19 -1.01 11.40 -2.35
C GLN A 19 -0.11 12.53 -1.81
N ASP A 20 0.81 12.19 -0.91
CA ASP A 20 1.85 13.11 -0.47
C ASP A 20 2.76 13.37 -1.67
N PRO A 21 2.79 14.61 -2.18
CA PRO A 21 3.66 14.97 -3.30
C PRO A 21 5.14 14.70 -2.96
N ASP A 22 5.50 14.82 -1.68
CA ASP A 22 6.85 14.54 -1.16
C ASP A 22 7.24 13.06 -1.28
N PHE A 23 6.29 12.13 -1.09
CA PHE A 23 6.55 10.70 -1.23
C PHE A 23 6.88 10.36 -2.69
N HIS A 24 6.11 10.89 -3.63
CA HIS A 24 6.35 10.71 -5.06
C HIS A 24 7.62 11.42 -5.54
N ALA A 25 7.93 12.62 -5.02
CA ALA A 25 9.18 13.32 -5.31
C ALA A 25 10.41 12.53 -4.82
N SER A 26 10.35 11.97 -3.60
CA SER A 26 11.40 11.11 -3.05
C SER A 26 11.61 9.84 -3.86
N LEU A 27 10.53 9.25 -4.40
CA LEU A 27 10.62 8.10 -5.32
C LEU A 27 11.18 8.47 -6.68
N ARG A 28 10.93 9.69 -7.18
CA ARG A 28 11.50 10.18 -8.45
C ARG A 28 13.00 10.45 -8.34
N CYS A 29 13.45 11.16 -7.31
CA CYS A 29 14.89 11.35 -7.06
C CYS A 29 15.61 10.02 -6.84
N PHE A 30 14.93 9.10 -6.15
CA PHE A 30 15.42 7.74 -5.99
C PHE A 30 15.49 6.99 -7.31
N ALA A 31 14.41 6.96 -8.12
CA ALA A 31 14.35 6.32 -9.43
C ALA A 31 15.39 6.90 -10.40
N ALA A 32 15.63 8.22 -10.37
CA ALA A 32 16.62 8.90 -11.19
C ALA A 32 18.08 8.48 -10.89
N SER A 33 18.34 7.86 -9.74
CA SER A 33 19.66 7.31 -9.40
C SER A 33 19.91 5.88 -9.93
N TRP A 34 18.92 5.26 -10.58
CA TRP A 34 19.00 3.90 -11.10
C TRP A 34 19.22 3.87 -12.61
N THR A 35 19.88 2.81 -13.07
CA THR A 35 20.16 2.62 -14.49
C THR A 35 18.91 2.17 -15.25
N GLU A 36 18.86 2.33 -16.57
CA GLU A 36 17.76 1.80 -17.39
C GLU A 36 17.65 0.27 -17.27
N GLU A 37 18.77 -0.42 -17.05
CA GLU A 37 18.79 -1.87 -16.80
C GLU A 37 18.02 -2.24 -15.52
N ASP A 38 18.20 -1.45 -14.45
CA ASP A 38 17.47 -1.64 -13.19
C ASP A 38 15.96 -1.39 -13.38
N LEU A 39 15.58 -0.39 -14.17
CA LEU A 39 14.18 -0.08 -14.48
C LEU A 39 13.54 -1.17 -15.35
N GLU A 40 14.26 -1.68 -16.34
CA GLU A 40 13.79 -2.78 -17.19
C GLU A 40 13.64 -4.07 -16.38
N ALA A 41 14.55 -4.34 -15.43
CA ALA A 41 14.42 -5.46 -14.51
C ALA A 41 13.12 -5.38 -13.69
N VAL A 42 12.69 -4.18 -13.28
CA VAL A 42 11.41 -3.95 -12.59
C VAL A 42 10.23 -4.20 -13.52
N ARG A 43 10.28 -3.68 -14.75
CA ARG A 43 9.22 -3.91 -15.76
C ARG A 43 9.07 -5.39 -16.07
N ARG A 44 10.18 -6.12 -16.22
CA ARG A 44 10.20 -7.57 -16.42
C ARG A 44 9.63 -8.31 -15.21
N PHE A 45 10.07 -7.96 -14.01
CA PHE A 45 9.57 -8.58 -12.78
C PHE A 45 8.06 -8.37 -12.60
N ARG A 46 7.53 -7.22 -12.99
CA ARG A 46 6.09 -6.93 -12.93
C ARG A 46 5.29 -7.72 -13.98
N ARG A 47 5.84 -7.89 -15.18
CA ARG A 47 5.24 -8.70 -16.25
C ARG A 47 5.19 -10.18 -15.86
N ASP A 48 6.31 -10.69 -15.37
CA ASP A 48 6.52 -12.08 -15.02
C ASP A 48 6.56 -12.22 -13.49
N LEU A 49 5.46 -11.84 -12.84
CA LEU A 49 5.40 -11.88 -11.38
C LEU A 49 5.68 -13.32 -10.90
N PRO A 50 6.72 -13.54 -10.10
CA PRO A 50 7.14 -14.88 -9.76
C PRO A 50 6.06 -15.60 -8.95
N ASP A 51 5.88 -16.88 -9.26
CA ASP A 51 5.13 -17.76 -8.38
C ASP A 51 5.89 -17.89 -7.04
N LEU A 52 5.37 -17.21 -6.02
CA LEU A 52 5.99 -17.17 -4.69
C LEU A 52 6.12 -18.55 -4.08
N GLN A 53 5.31 -19.53 -4.50
CA GLN A 53 5.41 -20.91 -4.03
C GLN A 53 6.81 -21.49 -4.27
N ARG A 54 7.49 -21.08 -5.35
CA ARG A 54 8.86 -21.51 -5.68
C ARG A 54 9.91 -21.00 -4.70
N PHE A 55 9.60 -19.91 -4.00
CA PHE A 55 10.51 -19.26 -3.05
C PHE A 55 10.15 -19.56 -1.59
N LEU A 56 9.01 -20.19 -1.33
CA LEU A 56 8.64 -20.61 0.02
C LEU A 56 9.67 -21.61 0.55
N GLY A 57 10.28 -21.29 1.69
CA GLY A 57 11.35 -22.10 2.27
C GLY A 57 12.75 -21.75 1.76
N SER A 58 12.88 -20.80 0.84
CA SER A 58 14.17 -20.17 0.54
C SER A 58 14.68 -19.38 1.76
N PRO A 59 16.00 -19.16 1.90
CA PRO A 59 16.54 -18.32 2.99
C PRO A 59 15.92 -16.92 2.98
N SER A 60 15.58 -16.43 1.78
CA SER A 60 14.98 -15.12 1.58
C SER A 60 13.49 -15.03 1.97
N LEU A 61 12.72 -16.11 1.92
CA LEU A 61 11.28 -16.10 2.19
C LEU A 61 10.88 -17.28 3.08
N ARG A 62 10.72 -16.99 4.37
CA ARG A 62 10.40 -17.98 5.40
C ARG A 62 8.92 -17.93 5.76
N VAL A 63 8.31 -19.11 5.88
CA VAL A 63 6.98 -19.27 6.46
C VAL A 63 7.14 -19.43 7.96
N VAL A 64 6.41 -18.64 8.74
CA VAL A 64 6.43 -18.67 10.19
C VAL A 64 5.02 -18.95 10.70
N TYR A 65 4.88 -19.96 11.53
CA TYR A 65 3.63 -20.23 12.24
C TYR A 65 3.77 -19.75 13.68
N PHE A 66 2.78 -19.01 14.14
CA PHE A 66 2.80 -18.47 15.49
C PHE A 66 1.93 -19.34 16.40
N PRO A 67 2.43 -19.72 17.58
CA PRO A 67 1.55 -20.27 18.60
C PRO A 67 0.49 -19.22 18.93
N GLY A 68 -0.77 -19.63 18.95
CA GLY A 68 -1.87 -18.78 19.42
C GLY A 68 -1.56 -18.31 20.84
N ARG A 69 -1.90 -17.06 21.18
CA ARG A 69 -1.77 -16.56 22.56
C ARG A 69 -2.48 -17.55 23.48
N THR A 70 -1.78 -18.16 24.41
CA THR A 70 -2.38 -18.95 25.48
C THR A 70 -3.32 -18.05 26.30
N PRO A 71 -4.58 -18.42 26.50
CA PRO A 71 -5.19 -18.26 27.80
C PRO A 71 -4.83 -19.53 28.58
N LEU A 72 -4.10 -19.37 29.67
CA LEU A 72 -4.39 -20.22 30.83
C LEU A 72 -5.91 -20.14 31.01
N THR A 73 -6.58 -21.29 31.02
CA THR A 73 -8.01 -21.47 31.35
C THR A 73 -9.02 -21.27 30.20
N GLY A 74 -9.56 -22.39 29.71
CA GLY A 74 -11.00 -22.64 29.77
C GLY A 74 -11.94 -22.13 28.67
N HIS A 75 -11.50 -21.46 27.60
CA HIS A 75 -12.43 -20.99 26.56
C HIS A 75 -12.43 -21.86 25.30
N HIS A 76 -13.38 -22.80 25.26
CA HIS A 76 -13.77 -23.56 24.07
C HIS A 76 -14.79 -22.72 23.29
N GLY A 77 -14.42 -22.24 22.11
CA GLY A 77 -15.34 -21.57 21.19
C GLY A 77 -16.05 -22.61 20.32
N TYR A 78 -17.38 -22.63 20.35
CA TYR A 78 -18.21 -23.58 19.60
C TYR A 78 -18.10 -23.32 18.09
N GLY A 79 -17.51 -24.25 17.35
CA GLY A 79 -17.54 -24.26 15.88
C GLY A 79 -18.85 -24.83 15.33
N LEU A 80 -19.27 -24.36 14.14
CA LEU A 80 -20.38 -24.90 13.32
C LEU A 80 -20.09 -26.35 12.88
N ARG A 81 -20.14 -27.31 13.81
CA ARG A 81 -20.23 -28.78 13.64
C ARG A 81 -19.96 -29.59 14.92
N GLY A 82 -19.76 -28.96 16.09
CA GLY A 82 -19.70 -29.68 17.37
C GLY A 82 -18.41 -30.44 17.64
N TYR A 83 -17.28 -30.05 17.03
CA TYR A 83 -15.95 -30.57 17.36
C TYR A 83 -15.10 -29.47 18.01
N ASP A 84 -14.49 -29.78 19.16
CA ASP A 84 -13.52 -28.93 19.85
C ASP A 84 -12.19 -28.98 19.11
N PHE A 85 -11.83 -27.90 18.41
CA PHE A 85 -10.49 -27.73 17.88
C PHE A 85 -9.68 -26.84 18.83
N PRO A 86 -8.52 -27.31 19.32
CA PRO A 86 -7.65 -26.47 20.11
C PRO A 86 -7.17 -25.24 19.30
N SER A 87 -7.52 -24.04 19.75
CA SER A 87 -7.27 -22.73 19.10
C SER A 87 -5.79 -22.29 19.06
N HIS A 88 -4.83 -23.21 19.15
CA HIS A 88 -3.46 -22.86 19.54
C HIS A 88 -2.42 -22.78 18.40
N PHE A 89 -2.78 -22.94 17.12
CA PHE A 89 -1.82 -22.74 16.00
C PHE A 89 -2.39 -22.11 14.73
N THR A 90 -3.43 -21.28 14.76
CA THR A 90 -4.06 -20.81 13.51
C THR A 90 -3.32 -19.69 12.80
N LYS A 91 -2.46 -18.94 13.48
CA LYS A 91 -1.76 -17.79 12.90
C LYS A 91 -0.60 -18.22 11.99
N ALA A 92 -0.59 -17.68 10.78
CA ALA A 92 0.47 -17.87 9.81
C ALA A 92 1.08 -16.53 9.42
N GLY A 93 2.35 -16.53 9.06
CA GLY A 93 3.05 -15.35 8.58
C GLY A 93 4.16 -15.69 7.59
N LEU A 94 4.59 -14.65 6.90
CA LEU A 94 5.70 -14.65 5.96
C LEU A 94 6.73 -13.65 6.43
N CYS A 95 8.00 -14.07 6.38
CA CYS A 95 9.14 -13.23 6.63
C CYS A 95 9.99 -13.17 5.35
N LEU A 96 10.08 -11.99 4.74
CA LEU A 96 10.88 -11.74 3.55
C LEU A 96 12.12 -10.94 3.92
N ASN A 97 13.31 -11.53 3.78
CA ASN A 97 14.57 -10.83 3.96
C ASN A 97 14.91 -10.04 2.69
N LEU A 98 14.81 -8.71 2.77
CA LEU A 98 15.02 -7.81 1.64
C LEU A 98 16.50 -7.66 1.24
N THR A 99 17.44 -8.15 2.04
CA THR A 99 18.87 -8.17 1.71
C THR A 99 19.23 -9.43 0.91
N GLU A 100 18.65 -10.56 1.30
CA GLU A 100 18.93 -11.88 0.69
C GLU A 100 18.06 -12.19 -0.53
N ALA A 101 16.91 -11.52 -0.70
CA ALA A 101 15.98 -11.76 -1.80
C ALA A 101 16.50 -11.29 -3.16
N ARG A 102 17.54 -11.95 -3.70
CA ARG A 102 18.17 -11.63 -4.99
C ARG A 102 17.23 -11.73 -6.18
N TRP A 103 16.20 -12.57 -6.08
CA TRP A 103 15.16 -12.75 -7.10
C TRP A 103 14.24 -11.53 -7.25
N ILE A 104 14.25 -10.59 -6.29
CA ILE A 104 13.55 -9.31 -6.39
C ILE A 104 14.55 -8.24 -6.88
N PRO A 105 14.23 -7.46 -7.94
CA PRO A 105 15.04 -6.32 -8.36
C PRO A 105 15.36 -5.36 -7.22
N ARG A 106 16.58 -4.81 -7.21
CA ARG A 106 17.06 -3.94 -6.13
C ARG A 106 16.15 -2.74 -5.89
N TYR A 107 15.64 -2.14 -6.96
CA TYR A 107 14.65 -1.07 -6.91
C TYR A 107 13.42 -1.45 -6.07
N ILE A 108 12.81 -2.61 -6.34
CA ILE A 108 11.60 -3.07 -5.62
C ILE A 108 11.91 -3.30 -4.15
N ARG A 109 13.09 -3.86 -3.80
CA ARG A 109 13.48 -4.09 -2.40
C ARG A 109 13.59 -2.80 -1.61
N GLU A 110 14.24 -1.79 -2.19
CA GLU A 110 14.38 -0.48 -1.56
C GLU A 110 13.05 0.29 -1.52
N ASN A 111 12.21 0.17 -2.56
CA ASN A 111 10.89 0.76 -2.57
C ASN A 111 9.96 0.10 -1.53
N LEU A 112 10.04 -1.22 -1.35
CA LEU A 112 9.33 -1.94 -0.29
C LEU A 112 9.72 -1.43 1.11
N LYS A 113 11.01 -1.17 1.38
CA LYS A 113 11.46 -0.60 2.66
C LYS A 113 10.81 0.77 2.94
N ARG A 114 10.55 1.55 1.89
CA ARG A 114 9.91 2.87 1.99
C ARG A 114 8.41 2.76 2.20
N ILE A 115 7.71 1.98 1.37
CA ILE A 115 6.25 1.81 1.41
C ILE A 115 5.82 1.09 2.70
N GLU A 116 6.47 -0.01 3.04
CA GLU A 116 6.10 -0.88 4.15
C GLU A 116 7.00 -0.67 5.38
N ARG A 117 7.51 0.56 5.59
CA ARG A 117 8.44 0.90 6.68
C ARG A 117 7.97 0.41 8.06
N ARG A 118 6.66 0.39 8.32
CA ARG A 118 6.08 -0.06 9.61
C ARG A 118 6.13 -1.57 9.82
N ARG A 119 6.25 -2.35 8.74
CA ARG A 119 6.28 -3.83 8.76
C ARG A 119 7.69 -4.39 8.60
N VAL A 120 8.69 -3.53 8.38
CA VAL A 120 10.09 -3.92 8.24
C VAL A 120 10.77 -3.85 9.61
N ASN A 121 11.41 -4.95 9.99
CA ASN A 121 12.17 -5.06 11.24
C ASN A 121 13.55 -4.39 11.12
N ALA A 122 14.25 -4.24 12.27
CA ALA A 122 15.62 -3.70 12.32
C ALA A 122 16.62 -4.51 11.46
N LEU A 123 16.37 -5.81 11.28
CA LEU A 123 17.17 -6.70 10.42
C LEU A 123 16.88 -6.54 8.92
N GLY A 124 15.95 -5.65 8.54
CA GLY A 124 15.56 -5.46 7.13
C GLY A 124 14.61 -6.54 6.61
N GLU A 125 13.99 -7.32 7.50
CA GLU A 125 13.00 -8.33 7.14
C GLU A 125 11.58 -7.74 7.14
N LEU A 126 10.84 -7.95 6.06
CA LEU A 126 9.42 -7.60 5.96
C LEU A 126 8.58 -8.74 6.54
N VAL A 127 7.80 -8.44 7.58
CA VAL A 127 6.96 -9.42 8.28
C VAL A 127 5.48 -9.17 7.97
N ILE A 128 4.81 -10.20 7.46
CA ILE A 128 3.36 -10.20 7.17
C ILE A 128 2.73 -11.35 7.96
N GLN A 129 1.64 -11.08 8.66
CA GLN A 129 0.97 -12.06 9.52
C GLN A 129 -0.54 -11.99 9.33
N SER A 130 -1.20 -13.14 9.44
CA SER A 130 -2.66 -13.27 9.40
C SER A 130 -3.15 -14.30 10.41
N GLY A 131 -4.28 -13.97 11.02
CA GLY A 131 -5.04 -14.83 11.93
C GLY A 131 -6.54 -14.69 11.75
N ALA A 132 -6.98 -14.36 10.53
CA ALA A 132 -8.38 -14.07 10.21
C ALA A 132 -9.25 -15.33 10.19
N SER A 133 -8.67 -16.48 9.86
CA SER A 133 -9.36 -17.77 9.79
C SER A 133 -8.90 -18.73 10.88
N CYS A 134 -9.73 -19.73 11.19
CA CYS A 134 -9.37 -20.88 12.01
C CYS A 134 -8.51 -21.93 11.25
N SER A 135 -8.13 -21.68 10.00
CA SER A 135 -7.26 -22.56 9.21
C SER A 135 -5.92 -21.91 8.89
N GLN A 136 -4.83 -22.63 9.21
CA GLN A 136 -3.45 -22.21 8.90
C GLN A 136 -3.23 -21.98 7.41
N ARG A 137 -3.74 -22.89 6.58
CA ARG A 137 -3.59 -22.83 5.12
C ARG A 137 -4.24 -21.57 4.57
N ILE A 138 -5.46 -21.26 5.03
CA ILE A 138 -6.18 -20.05 4.60
C ILE A 138 -5.43 -18.79 5.06
N ASN A 139 -4.90 -18.78 6.28
CA ASN A 139 -4.13 -17.64 6.78
C ASN A 139 -2.81 -17.45 6.00
N LEU A 140 -2.14 -18.55 5.60
CA LEU A 140 -0.97 -18.49 4.74
C LEU A 140 -1.32 -17.92 3.36
N ASP A 141 -2.41 -18.38 2.73
CA ASP A 141 -2.86 -17.85 1.43
C ASP A 141 -3.16 -16.35 1.50
N ILE A 142 -3.76 -15.87 2.60
CA ILE A 142 -3.96 -14.45 2.84
C ILE A 142 -2.63 -13.71 2.92
N CYS A 143 -1.64 -14.24 3.65
CA CYS A 143 -0.31 -13.64 3.74
C CYS A 143 0.39 -13.58 2.36
N ILE A 144 0.29 -14.64 1.56
CA ILE A 144 0.84 -14.68 0.19
C ILE A 144 0.20 -13.59 -0.66
N ARG A 145 -1.14 -13.44 -0.64
CA ARG A 145 -1.83 -12.38 -1.38
C ARG A 145 -1.43 -10.98 -0.93
N GLN A 146 -1.26 -10.77 0.37
CA GLN A 146 -0.77 -9.49 0.90
C GLN A 146 0.65 -9.17 0.45
N LEU A 147 1.54 -10.18 0.40
CA LEU A 147 2.90 -10.03 -0.10
C LEU A 147 2.91 -9.69 -1.60
N LEU A 148 2.12 -10.39 -2.41
CA LEU A 148 1.97 -10.08 -3.84
C LEU A 148 1.46 -8.66 -4.07
N ALA A 149 0.46 -8.23 -3.29
CA ALA A 149 -0.06 -6.86 -3.37
C ALA A 149 0.97 -5.82 -2.92
N ALA A 150 1.86 -6.14 -1.99
CA ALA A 150 2.98 -5.25 -1.62
C ALA A 150 4.03 -5.18 -2.74
N LEU A 151 4.36 -6.30 -3.36
CA LEU A 151 5.30 -6.38 -4.49
C LEU A 151 4.79 -5.61 -5.71
N ASP A 152 3.52 -5.78 -6.08
CA ASP A 152 2.91 -5.02 -7.18
C ASP A 152 2.96 -3.51 -6.90
N ARG A 153 2.60 -3.09 -5.68
CA ARG A 153 2.69 -1.68 -5.26
C ARG A 153 4.12 -1.13 -5.37
N ALA A 154 5.12 -1.90 -4.96
CA ALA A 154 6.52 -1.50 -5.02
C ALA A 154 7.11 -1.56 -6.44
N SER A 155 6.49 -2.31 -7.36
CA SER A 155 6.89 -2.39 -8.77
C SER A 155 6.40 -1.23 -9.63
N ILE A 156 5.53 -0.36 -9.07
CA ILE A 156 5.04 0.82 -9.76
C ILE A 156 6.19 1.83 -9.83
N LEU A 157 6.76 1.95 -11.03
CA LEU A 157 7.76 2.97 -11.32
C LEU A 157 7.08 4.36 -11.27
N PRO A 158 7.70 5.36 -10.64
CA PRO A 158 7.30 6.74 -10.84
C PRO A 158 7.67 7.08 -12.27
N ASP A 159 6.69 7.10 -13.18
CA ASP A 159 6.93 7.40 -14.58
C ASP A 159 7.93 8.57 -14.71
N LEU A 160 9.07 8.30 -15.34
CA LEU A 160 10.03 9.31 -15.76
C LEU A 160 9.44 10.03 -16.97
N GLU A 161 8.34 10.76 -16.78
CA GLU A 161 7.89 11.87 -17.62
C GLU A 161 6.87 12.71 -16.82
N PRO A 162 6.89 14.04 -16.97
CA PRO A 162 6.21 14.97 -16.09
C PRO A 162 4.74 15.14 -16.45
N HIS A 163 3.98 15.73 -15.52
CA HIS A 163 2.55 16.02 -15.58
C HIS A 163 1.66 14.84 -15.19
N SER A 164 1.79 14.49 -13.91
CA SER A 164 0.79 13.72 -13.22
C SER A 164 -0.60 14.36 -13.47
N ARG A 165 -1.63 13.51 -13.58
CA ARG A 165 -3.03 13.96 -13.60
C ARG A 165 -3.30 14.97 -12.47
N HIS A 166 -2.60 14.84 -11.34
CA HIS A 166 -2.58 15.79 -10.23
C HIS A 166 -2.04 17.17 -10.61
N ASP A 167 -0.87 17.28 -11.24
CA ASP A 167 -0.31 18.56 -11.68
C ASP A 167 -1.25 19.25 -12.70
N ARG A 168 -1.87 18.45 -13.58
CA ARG A 168 -2.90 18.95 -14.50
C ARG A 168 -4.15 19.44 -13.75
N ILE A 169 -4.63 18.70 -12.74
CA ILE A 169 -5.76 19.11 -11.90
C ILE A 169 -5.43 20.39 -11.12
N VAL A 170 -4.23 20.49 -10.55
CA VAL A 170 -3.75 21.66 -9.81
C VAL A 170 -3.63 22.88 -10.73
N ALA A 171 -3.05 22.72 -11.92
CA ALA A 171 -2.95 23.78 -12.93
C ALA A 171 -4.34 24.25 -13.41
N LEU A 172 -5.27 23.31 -13.66
CA LEU A 172 -6.65 23.63 -14.03
C LEU A 172 -7.38 24.37 -12.89
N ALA A 173 -7.19 23.94 -11.64
CA ALA A 173 -7.78 24.60 -10.47
C ALA A 173 -7.24 26.02 -10.27
N ALA A 174 -5.93 26.24 -10.44
CA ALA A 174 -5.31 27.56 -10.39
C ALA A 174 -5.85 28.48 -11.48
N ALA A 175 -5.96 27.99 -12.73
CA ALA A 175 -6.53 28.74 -13.84
C ALA A 175 -8.01 29.12 -13.60
N PHE A 176 -8.80 28.23 -12.99
CA PHE A 176 -10.19 28.49 -12.66
C PHE A 176 -10.34 29.56 -11.57
N LYS A 177 -9.48 29.52 -10.54
CA LYS A 177 -9.43 30.50 -9.46
C LYS A 177 -9.09 31.91 -9.99
N GLU A 178 -8.12 32.00 -10.90
CA GLU A 178 -7.71 33.25 -11.53
C GLU A 178 -8.86 33.86 -12.36
N ARG A 179 -9.56 33.04 -13.16
CA ARG A 179 -10.75 33.48 -13.91
C ARG A 179 -11.83 34.03 -12.97
N ARG A 180 -12.10 33.34 -11.85
CA ARG A 180 -13.07 33.79 -10.83
C ARG A 180 -12.66 35.12 -10.21
N HIS A 181 -11.38 35.30 -9.86
CA HIS A 181 -10.87 36.55 -9.30
C HIS A 181 -11.00 37.72 -10.29
N ARG A 182 -10.67 37.49 -11.56
CA ARG A 182 -10.80 38.50 -12.63
C ARG A 182 -12.25 38.93 -12.81
N GLN A 183 -13.19 37.98 -12.81
CA GLN A 183 -14.61 38.28 -12.92
C GLN A 183 -15.13 39.04 -11.69
N LYS A 184 -14.66 38.70 -10.49
CA LYS A 184 -14.99 39.43 -9.25
C LYS A 184 -14.49 40.88 -9.31
N ARG A 185 -13.24 41.10 -9.72
CA ARG A 185 -12.65 42.44 -9.89
C ARG A 185 -13.45 43.29 -10.90
N ARG A 186 -13.80 42.72 -12.06
CA ARG A 186 -14.63 43.40 -13.06
C ARG A 186 -16.00 43.80 -12.51
N ARG A 187 -16.68 42.91 -11.79
CA ARG A 187 -17.98 43.21 -11.18
C ARG A 187 -17.88 44.30 -10.12
N ALA A 188 -16.82 44.26 -9.29
CA ALA A 188 -16.57 45.29 -8.29
C ALA A 188 -16.40 46.67 -8.95
N GLY A 189 -15.57 46.78 -10.00
CA GLY A 189 -15.38 48.04 -10.73
C GLY A 189 -16.67 48.58 -11.37
N ILE A 190 -17.53 47.69 -11.91
CA ILE A 190 -18.85 48.10 -12.42
C ILE A 190 -19.75 48.63 -11.29
N MET A 191 -19.73 48.00 -10.12
CA MET A 191 -20.53 48.47 -8.98
C MET A 191 -20.01 49.78 -8.39
N GLU A 192 -18.70 49.98 -8.41
CA GLU A 192 -18.05 51.22 -7.97
C GLU A 192 -18.37 52.38 -8.93
N ALA A 193 -18.30 52.14 -10.24
CA ALA A 193 -18.71 53.13 -11.25
C ALA A 193 -20.19 53.53 -11.14
N ARG A 194 -21.05 52.65 -10.63
CA ARG A 194 -22.47 52.96 -10.35
C ARG A 194 -22.68 53.83 -9.11
N ARG A 195 -21.69 53.91 -8.22
CA ARG A 195 -21.77 54.66 -6.96
C ARG A 195 -21.24 56.09 -7.08
N LEU A 196 -20.55 56.42 -8.16
CA LEU A 196 -20.10 57.79 -8.41
C LEU A 196 -21.31 58.67 -8.75
N PRO A 197 -21.43 59.85 -8.11
CA PRO A 197 -22.47 60.79 -8.47
C PRO A 197 -22.28 61.21 -9.93
N ARG A 198 -23.39 61.32 -10.68
CA ARG A 198 -23.38 61.97 -11.99
C ARG A 198 -23.45 63.47 -11.72
N ASP A 199 -22.38 64.19 -12.06
CA ASP A 199 -22.32 65.65 -12.07
C ASP A 199 -23.31 66.25 -13.09
#